data_AF-A0A0P4W5F9-F1
#
_entry.id   AF-A0A0P4W5F9-F1
#
_cell.length_a   1.000
_cell.length_b   1.000
_cell.length_c   1.000
_cell.angle_alpha   90.00
_cell.angle_beta   90.00
_cell.angle_gamma   90.00
#
_symmetry.space_group_name_H-M   'P 1'
#
loop_
_entity.id
_entity.type
_entity.pdbx_description
1 polymer ?
#
loop_
_entity_poly.entity_id
_entity_poly.type
_entity_poly.pdbx_seq_one_letter_code
_entity_poly.pdbx_strand_id
1 'polypeptide(L)'
;MDPEDETVMMRKLVAGLRQDYGDVMRVEGVTLDPLEAVVGRFEKAARAFNAKLHNLTSVPPLLARQLNDQLMLLEKCYTHGEGSHHRPYMKNMVFGTDNMNQYGGWLAPGVRDALWEAKRCSTSCPQAWQVVQQQLSVLQAAINAAALALKDIQYM
;
A
#
# COMPACT_ATOMS: atom_id res chain seq x y z
N MET A 1 0.32 9.35 15.42
CA MET A 1 0.30 8.75 14.07
C MET A 1 -1.02 9.15 13.45
N ASP A 2 -1.01 9.76 12.27
CA ASP A 2 -2.21 10.23 11.58
C ASP A 2 -2.39 9.42 10.27
N PRO A 3 -3.42 8.57 10.17
CA PRO A 3 -3.69 7.80 8.96
C PRO A 3 -4.00 8.66 7.72
N GLU A 4 -4.42 9.92 7.88
CA GLU A 4 -4.66 10.80 6.74
C GLU A 4 -3.36 11.25 6.06
N ASP A 5 -2.26 11.40 6.80
CA ASP A 5 -0.95 11.71 6.20
C ASP A 5 -0.50 10.60 5.22
N GLU A 6 -0.78 9.34 5.56
CA GLU A 6 -0.50 8.20 4.69
C GLU A 6 -1.32 8.22 3.40
N THR A 7 -2.53 8.78 3.43
CA THR A 7 -3.36 8.87 2.21
C THR A 7 -2.70 9.74 1.16
N VAL A 8 -2.09 10.86 1.57
CA VAL A 8 -1.32 11.76 0.69
C VAL A 8 -0.16 11.00 0.06
N MET A 9 0.51 10.15 0.84
CA MET A 9 1.61 9.34 0.37
C MET A 9 1.16 8.28 -0.64
N MET A 10 0.06 7.57 -0.37
CA MET A 10 -0.50 6.59 -1.30
C MET A 10 -0.93 7.24 -2.63
N ARG A 11 -1.48 8.45 -2.59
CA ARG A 11 -1.80 9.22 -3.81
C ARG A 11 -0.56 9.57 -4.61
N LYS A 12 0.51 10.02 -3.94
CA LYS A 12 1.81 10.28 -4.58
C LYS A 12 2.40 9.01 -5.19
N LEU A 13 2.27 7.86 -4.52
CA LEU A 13 2.67 6.56 -5.06
C LEU A 13 1.93 6.25 -6.37
N VAL A 14 0.60 6.30 -6.38
CA VAL A 14 -0.17 6.00 -7.60
C VAL A 14 0.17 6.96 -8.72
N ALA A 15 0.25 8.27 -8.42
CA ALA A 15 0.62 9.28 -9.41
C ALA A 15 2.02 9.01 -10.00
N GLY A 16 2.99 8.67 -9.15
CA GLY A 16 4.35 8.33 -9.58
C GLY A 16 4.39 7.07 -10.44
N LEU A 17 3.67 6.00 -10.07
CA LEU A 17 3.58 4.79 -10.90
C LEU A 17 2.96 5.07 -12.27
N ARG A 18 1.89 5.88 -12.30
CA ARG A 18 1.24 6.29 -13.55
C ARG A 18 2.17 7.13 -14.42
N GLN A 19 2.91 8.07 -13.83
CA GLN A 19 3.85 8.92 -14.54
C GLN A 19 5.04 8.12 -15.11
N ASP A 20 5.63 7.23 -14.31
CA ASP A 20 6.87 6.54 -14.66
C ASP A 20 6.66 5.34 -15.60
N TYR A 21 5.51 4.65 -15.48
CA TYR A 21 5.26 3.36 -16.12
C TYR A 21 3.92 3.26 -16.86
N GLY A 22 3.07 4.30 -16.84
CA GLY A 22 1.69 4.23 -17.36
C GLY A 22 1.58 3.79 -18.81
N ASP A 23 2.45 4.29 -19.68
CA ASP A 23 2.44 3.92 -21.11
C ASP A 23 2.78 2.45 -21.33
N VAL A 24 3.77 1.93 -20.61
CA VAL A 24 4.22 0.54 -20.75
C VAL A 24 3.17 -0.43 -20.17
N MET A 25 2.60 -0.10 -19.01
CA MET A 25 1.52 -0.88 -18.41
C MET A 25 0.31 -0.98 -19.34
N ARG A 26 -0.06 0.10 -20.02
CA ARG A 26 -1.18 0.13 -20.96
C ARG A 26 -0.98 -0.82 -22.15
N VAL A 27 0.23 -0.89 -22.70
CA VAL A 27 0.55 -1.80 -23.82
C VAL A 27 0.36 -3.27 -23.41
N GLU A 28 0.63 -3.59 -22.15
CA GLU A 28 0.62 -4.95 -21.61
C GLU A 28 -0.69 -5.28 -20.87
N GLY A 29 -1.70 -4.41 -21.00
CA GLY A 29 -3.03 -4.62 -20.42
C GLY A 29 -3.08 -4.52 -18.89
N VAL A 30 -2.07 -3.93 -18.25
CA VAL A 30 -2.02 -3.71 -16.80
C VAL A 30 -2.62 -2.33 -16.47
N THR A 31 -3.53 -2.29 -15.50
CA THR A 31 -4.16 -1.05 -15.01
C THR A 31 -3.91 -0.83 -13.52
N LEU A 32 -3.87 0.45 -13.12
CA LEU A 32 -3.79 0.89 -11.72
C LEU A 32 -5.16 1.12 -11.08
N ASP A 33 -6.27 1.01 -11.81
CA ASP A 33 -7.61 1.33 -11.30
C ASP A 33 -7.98 0.52 -10.03
N PRO A 34 -7.67 -0.79 -9.91
CA PRO A 34 -7.91 -1.53 -8.68
C PRO A 34 -7.11 -1.00 -7.48
N LEU A 35 -5.86 -0.57 -7.70
CA LEU A 35 -5.04 0.05 -6.68
C LEU A 35 -5.63 1.40 -6.24
N GLU A 36 -6.11 2.21 -7.18
CA GLU A 36 -6.80 3.47 -6.88
C GLU A 36 -8.09 3.26 -6.08
N ALA A 37 -8.86 2.23 -6.42
CA ALA A 37 -10.07 1.90 -5.70
C ALA A 37 -9.76 1.53 -4.24
N VAL A 38 -8.70 0.76 -4.01
CA VAL A 38 -8.27 0.37 -2.65
C VAL A 38 -7.73 1.58 -1.87
N VAL A 39 -6.91 2.43 -2.49
CA VAL A 39 -6.44 3.69 -1.87
C VAL A 39 -7.63 4.59 -1.50
N GLY A 40 -8.65 4.67 -2.37
CA GLY A 40 -9.89 5.39 -2.08
C GLY A 40 -10.70 4.80 -0.91
N ARG A 41 -10.63 3.49 -0.68
CA ARG A 41 -11.24 2.85 0.50
C ARG A 41 -10.46 3.19 1.77
N PHE A 42 -9.14 3.12 1.72
CA PHE A 42 -8.26 3.49 2.83
C PHE A 42 -8.50 4.94 3.25
N GLU A 43 -8.54 5.86 2.28
CA GLU A 43 -8.87 7.26 2.50
C GLU A 43 -10.18 7.51 3.24
N LYS A 44 -11.24 6.80 2.84
CA LYS A 44 -12.53 6.91 3.52
C LYS A 44 -12.45 6.39 4.95
N ALA A 45 -11.71 5.30 5.17
CA ALA A 45 -11.52 4.73 6.50
C ALA A 45 -10.68 5.65 7.41
N ALA A 46 -9.59 6.22 6.91
CA ALA A 46 -8.75 7.19 7.61
C ALA A 46 -9.54 8.43 8.03
N ARG A 47 -10.27 9.05 7.09
CA ARG A 47 -11.14 10.19 7.40
C ARG A 47 -12.21 9.87 8.43
N ALA A 48 -12.84 8.69 8.33
CA ALA A 48 -13.83 8.25 9.31
C ALA A 48 -13.21 8.05 10.71
N PHE A 49 -12.03 7.45 10.77
CA PHE A 49 -11.28 7.24 12.01
C PHE A 49 -10.90 8.57 12.69
N ASN A 50 -10.35 9.52 11.93
CA ASN A 50 -10.00 10.85 12.46
C ASN A 50 -11.24 11.66 12.86
N ALA A 51 -12.31 11.64 12.05
CA ALA A 51 -13.56 12.27 12.42
C ALA A 51 -14.13 11.70 13.73
N LYS A 52 -14.05 10.38 13.93
CA LYS A 52 -14.40 9.73 15.19
C LYS A 52 -13.54 10.27 16.33
N LEU A 53 -12.22 10.29 16.19
CA LEU A 53 -11.29 10.82 17.20
C LEU A 53 -11.63 12.27 17.58
N HIS A 54 -11.87 13.13 16.61
CA HIS A 54 -12.22 14.54 16.85
C HIS A 54 -13.55 14.74 17.59
N ASN A 55 -14.49 13.82 17.42
CA ASN A 55 -15.80 13.88 18.08
C ASN A 55 -15.80 13.29 19.50
N LEU A 56 -14.71 12.69 19.97
CA LEU A 56 -14.62 12.16 21.32
C LEU A 56 -14.44 13.28 22.35
N THR A 57 -15.39 13.40 23.27
CA THR A 57 -15.31 14.33 24.42
C THR A 57 -14.59 13.74 25.62
N SER A 58 -14.49 12.41 25.69
CA SER A 58 -13.76 11.66 26.71
C SER A 58 -13.24 10.35 26.11
N VAL A 59 -12.05 9.92 26.52
CA VAL A 59 -11.41 8.70 26.03
C VAL A 59 -11.12 7.79 27.23
N PRO A 60 -12.07 6.92 27.63
CA PRO A 60 -11.83 5.97 28.71
C PRO A 60 -10.69 5.00 28.33
N PRO A 61 -9.99 4.40 29.31
CA PRO A 61 -8.80 3.60 29.04
C PRO A 61 -8.99 2.46 28.03
N LEU A 62 -10.16 1.81 28.04
CA LEU A 62 -10.46 0.73 27.09
C LEU A 62 -10.60 1.26 25.66
N LEU A 63 -11.26 2.40 25.47
CA LEU A 63 -11.40 3.03 24.16
C LEU A 63 -10.04 3.53 23.65
N ALA A 64 -9.24 4.14 24.53
CA ALA A 64 -7.87 4.54 24.19
C ALA A 64 -7.05 3.35 23.68
N ARG A 65 -7.16 2.20 24.36
CA ARG A 65 -6.49 0.97 23.93
C ARG A 65 -6.99 0.47 22.58
N GLN A 66 -8.30 0.45 22.34
CA GLN A 66 -8.87 0.04 21.05
C GLN A 66 -8.36 0.92 19.90
N LEU A 67 -8.36 2.24 20.07
CA LEU A 67 -7.88 3.19 19.06
C LEU A 67 -6.38 3.02 18.79
N ASN A 68 -5.58 2.85 19.85
CA ASN A 68 -4.14 2.60 19.72
C ASN A 68 -3.86 1.25 19.03
N ASP A 69 -4.62 0.21 19.34
CA ASP A 69 -4.48 -1.10 18.70
C ASP A 69 -4.84 -1.01 17.21
N GLN A 70 -5.87 -0.24 16.81
CA GLN A 70 -6.19 0.01 15.40
C GLN A 70 -5.03 0.68 14.66
N LEU A 71 -4.43 1.73 15.24
CA LEU A 71 -3.28 2.41 14.65
C LEU A 71 -2.04 1.50 14.55
N MET A 72 -1.78 0.69 15.57
CA MET A 72 -0.68 -0.26 15.56
C MET A 72 -0.89 -1.37 14.51
N LEU A 73 -2.12 -1.87 14.39
CA LEU A 73 -2.46 -2.92 13.43
C LEU A 73 -2.42 -2.43 11.99
N LEU A 74 -2.74 -1.16 11.75
CA LEU A 74 -2.64 -0.54 10.43
C LEU A 74 -1.25 -0.71 9.82
N GLU A 75 -0.18 -0.38 10.55
CA GLU A 75 1.20 -0.55 10.03
C GLU A 75 1.54 -2.02 9.82
N LYS A 76 1.05 -2.88 10.72
CA LYS A 76 1.27 -4.32 10.61
C LYS A 76 0.61 -4.90 9.35
N CYS A 77 -0.51 -4.34 8.90
CA CYS A 77 -1.18 -4.78 7.68
C CYS A 77 -0.34 -4.55 6.41
N TYR A 78 0.66 -3.67 6.44
CA TYR A 78 1.60 -3.51 5.32
C TYR A 78 2.64 -4.63 5.22
N THR A 79 2.70 -5.54 6.20
CA THR A 79 3.68 -6.63 6.19
C THR A 79 3.17 -7.86 5.43
N HIS A 80 3.95 -8.32 4.44
CA HIS A 80 3.72 -9.58 3.72
C HIS A 80 4.69 -10.66 4.20
N GLY A 81 4.18 -11.86 4.48
CA GLY A 81 4.96 -12.95 5.08
C GLY A 81 6.16 -13.38 4.25
N GLU A 82 5.99 -13.45 2.94
CA GLU A 82 7.03 -13.86 1.97
C GLU A 82 8.01 -12.74 1.62
N GLY A 83 7.69 -11.49 2.00
CA GLY A 83 8.45 -10.31 1.58
C GLY A 83 8.27 -9.95 0.10
N SER A 84 9.12 -9.05 -0.39
CA SER A 84 9.15 -8.61 -1.79
C SER A 84 9.87 -9.63 -2.67
N HIS A 85 9.55 -9.63 -3.98
CA HIS A 85 10.31 -10.42 -4.96
C HIS A 85 11.81 -10.12 -4.83
N HIS A 86 12.64 -11.17 -4.84
CA HIS A 86 14.09 -11.14 -4.59
C HIS A 86 14.56 -10.60 -3.21
N ARG A 87 13.67 -10.10 -2.35
CA ARG A 87 14.00 -9.49 -1.05
C ARG A 87 13.06 -10.01 0.05
N PRO A 88 13.21 -11.27 0.52
CA PRO A 88 12.28 -11.89 1.46
C PRO A 88 12.27 -11.23 2.86
N TYR A 89 13.36 -10.54 3.22
CA TYR A 89 13.44 -9.78 4.47
C TYR A 89 12.70 -8.44 4.41
N MET A 90 12.42 -7.95 3.20
CA MET A 90 11.71 -6.70 2.97
C MET A 90 10.21 -6.96 2.99
N LYS A 91 9.64 -6.94 4.19
CA LYS A 91 8.25 -7.35 4.41
C LYS A 91 7.25 -6.22 4.28
N ASN A 92 7.67 -4.96 4.42
CA ASN A 92 6.76 -3.84 4.25
C ASN A 92 6.51 -3.59 2.75
N MET A 93 5.26 -3.73 2.33
CA MET A 93 4.84 -3.63 0.94
C MET A 93 4.62 -2.18 0.48
N VAL A 94 4.37 -1.26 1.43
CA VAL A 94 4.18 0.16 1.13
C VAL A 94 5.51 0.90 1.17
N PHE A 95 6.34 0.62 2.17
CA PHE A 95 7.58 1.34 2.43
C PHE A 95 8.80 0.44 2.28
N GLY A 96 9.87 1.02 1.74
CA GLY A 96 11.20 0.53 2.03
C GLY A 96 12.26 1.22 1.19
N THR A 97 13.25 0.47 0.73
CA THR A 97 14.42 1.02 0.04
C THR A 97 14.41 0.73 -1.45
N ASP A 98 14.99 1.65 -2.21
CA ASP A 98 15.36 1.39 -3.59
C ASP A 98 16.44 0.30 -3.69
N ASN A 99 16.33 -0.54 -4.72
CA ASN A 99 17.31 -1.55 -5.06
C ASN A 99 18.65 -0.97 -5.49
N MET A 100 18.64 0.19 -6.15
CA MET A 100 19.89 0.82 -6.64
C MET A 100 20.53 1.73 -5.59
N ASN A 101 19.73 2.37 -4.74
CA ASN A 101 20.20 3.23 -3.66
C ASN A 101 19.47 2.93 -2.34
N GLN A 102 20.10 2.18 -1.45
CA GLN A 102 19.50 1.81 -0.16
C GLN A 102 19.31 2.99 0.80
N TYR A 103 19.95 4.14 0.56
CA TYR A 103 19.69 5.38 1.30
C TYR A 103 18.46 6.14 0.78
N GLY A 104 17.94 5.77 -0.40
CA GLY A 104 16.71 6.29 -0.96
C GLY A 104 15.50 5.52 -0.45
N GLY A 105 14.66 6.18 0.35
CA GLY A 105 13.34 5.66 0.70
C GLY A 105 12.44 5.63 -0.53
N TRP A 106 11.73 4.52 -0.73
CA TRP A 106 10.80 4.35 -1.83
C TRP A 106 9.47 3.74 -1.41
N LEU A 107 8.46 4.01 -2.25
CA LEU A 107 7.10 3.54 -2.10
C LEU A 107 6.84 2.37 -3.03
N ALA A 108 6.13 1.36 -2.53
CA ALA A 108 5.85 0.11 -3.22
C ALA A 108 7.08 -0.50 -3.92
N PRO A 109 8.18 -0.74 -3.17
CA PRO A 109 9.45 -1.17 -3.73
C PRO A 109 9.31 -2.42 -4.62
N GLY A 110 8.54 -3.43 -4.19
CA GLY A 110 8.33 -4.65 -4.98
C GLY A 110 7.61 -4.42 -6.32
N VAL A 111 6.65 -3.48 -6.36
CA VAL A 111 5.96 -3.11 -7.61
C VAL A 111 6.93 -2.39 -8.56
N ARG A 112 7.72 -1.47 -8.03
CA ARG A 112 8.67 -0.68 -8.83
C ARG A 112 9.80 -1.54 -9.39
N ASP A 113 10.31 -2.47 -8.60
CA ASP A 113 11.30 -3.46 -9.06
C ASP A 113 10.74 -4.29 -10.21
N ALA A 114 9.55 -4.88 -10.02
CA ALA A 114 8.92 -5.71 -11.03
C ALA A 114 8.66 -4.93 -12.33
N LEU A 115 8.21 -3.67 -12.22
CA LEU A 115 7.99 -2.79 -13.37
C LEU A 115 9.31 -2.42 -14.06
N TRP A 116 10.37 -2.17 -13.30
CA TRP A 116 11.68 -1.88 -13.85
C TRP A 116 12.27 -3.08 -14.60
N GLU A 117 12.14 -4.29 -14.05
CA GLU A 117 12.54 -5.52 -14.72
C GLU A 117 11.72 -5.79 -15.99
N ALA A 118 10.40 -5.68 -15.90
CA ALA A 118 9.50 -5.90 -17.05
C ALA A 118 9.79 -4.90 -18.19
N LYS A 119 10.01 -3.61 -17.87
CA LYS A 119 10.33 -2.56 -18.84
C LYS A 119 11.67 -2.80 -19.56
N ARG A 120 12.61 -3.49 -18.93
CA ARG A 120 13.95 -3.75 -19.51
C ARG A 120 13.98 -4.94 -20.46
N CYS A 121 12.92 -5.75 -20.51
CA CYS A 121 12.91 -6.88 -21.41
C CYS A 121 12.73 -6.41 -22.86
N SER A 122 13.69 -6.77 -23.73
CA SER A 122 13.68 -6.38 -25.15
C SER A 122 12.76 -7.25 -26.03
N THR A 123 12.25 -8.35 -25.49
CA THR A 123 11.33 -9.30 -26.13
C THR A 123 10.04 -9.36 -25.30
N SER A 124 8.93 -9.85 -25.84
CA SER A 124 7.72 -10.09 -25.02
C SER A 124 8.07 -11.00 -23.84
N CYS A 125 7.86 -10.50 -22.62
CA CYS A 125 8.22 -11.17 -21.35
C CYS A 125 6.97 -11.41 -20.47
N PRO A 126 6.11 -12.39 -20.80
CA PRO A 126 4.87 -12.64 -20.04
C PRO A 126 5.12 -12.91 -18.55
N GLN A 127 6.22 -13.59 -18.21
CA GLN A 127 6.55 -13.92 -16.82
C GLN A 127 6.86 -12.67 -15.98
N ALA A 128 7.56 -11.68 -16.54
CA ALA A 128 7.88 -10.44 -15.81
C ALA A 128 6.60 -9.63 -15.53
N TRP A 129 5.69 -9.56 -16.50
CA TRP A 129 4.39 -8.91 -16.32
C TRP A 129 3.48 -9.66 -15.34
N GLN A 130 3.60 -10.99 -15.24
CA GLN A 130 2.93 -11.77 -14.22
C GLN A 130 3.43 -11.40 -12.81
N VAL A 131 4.74 -11.17 -12.63
CA VAL A 131 5.31 -10.67 -11.37
C VAL A 131 4.78 -9.27 -11.05
N VAL A 132 4.68 -8.36 -12.05
CA VAL A 132 4.08 -7.03 -11.86
C VAL A 132 2.66 -7.14 -11.33
N GLN A 133 1.82 -7.96 -11.94
CA GLN A 133 0.44 -8.17 -11.49
C GLN A 133 0.38 -8.77 -10.08
N GLN A 134 1.25 -9.73 -9.77
CA GLN A 134 1.35 -10.32 -8.44
C GLN A 134 1.71 -9.25 -7.38
N GLN A 135 2.75 -8.44 -7.63
CA GLN A 135 3.19 -7.41 -6.69
C GLN A 135 2.11 -6.32 -6.50
N LEU A 136 1.40 -5.94 -7.57
CA LEU A 136 0.25 -5.04 -7.47
C LEU A 136 -0.87 -5.65 -6.62
N SER A 137 -1.17 -6.94 -6.81
CA SER A 137 -2.19 -7.65 -6.01
C SER A 137 -1.82 -7.73 -4.53
N VAL A 138 -0.54 -7.99 -4.21
CA VAL A 138 -0.04 -8.03 -2.82
C VAL A 138 -0.15 -6.65 -2.17
N LEU A 139 0.26 -5.59 -2.88
CA LEU A 139 0.13 -4.21 -2.40
C LEU A 139 -1.34 -3.83 -2.16
N GLN A 140 -2.22 -4.16 -3.10
CA GLN A 140 -3.66 -3.93 -2.96
C GLN A 140 -4.23 -4.65 -1.75
N ALA A 141 -3.85 -5.91 -1.53
CA ALA A 141 -4.30 -6.67 -0.37
C ALA A 141 -3.84 -6.01 0.94
N ALA A 142 -2.58 -5.57 1.01
CA ALA A 142 -2.02 -4.88 2.16
C ALA A 142 -2.75 -3.56 2.48
N ILE A 143 -2.95 -2.69 1.50
CA ILE A 143 -3.66 -1.41 1.70
C ILE A 143 -5.13 -1.66 2.06
N ASN A 144 -5.77 -2.64 1.44
CA ASN A 144 -7.16 -2.98 1.77
C ASN A 144 -7.27 -3.55 3.19
N ALA A 145 -6.31 -4.35 3.64
CA ALA A 145 -6.25 -4.83 5.03
C ALA A 145 -6.07 -3.67 6.02
N ALA A 146 -5.18 -2.70 5.72
CA ALA A 146 -5.01 -1.50 6.52
C ALA A 146 -6.30 -0.66 6.58
N ALA A 147 -7.03 -0.55 5.47
CA ALA A 147 -8.33 0.13 5.43
C ALA A 147 -9.38 -0.56 6.30
N LEU A 148 -9.33 -1.88 6.42
CA LEU A 148 -10.22 -2.64 7.30
C LEU A 148 -9.82 -2.51 8.77
N ALA A 149 -8.52 -2.42 9.09
CA ALA A 149 -8.03 -2.25 10.46
C ALA A 149 -8.51 -0.94 11.10
N LEU A 150 -8.72 0.11 10.30
CA LEU A 150 -9.24 1.41 10.76
C LEU A 150 -10.76 1.43 10.97
N LYS A 151 -11.50 0.43 10.47
CA LYS A 151 -12.94 0.36 10.69
C LYS A 151 -13.24 -0.09 12.11
N ASP A 152 -14.39 0.34 12.61
CA ASP A 152 -14.89 -0.10 13.89
C ASP A 152 -15.11 -1.61 13.93
N ILE A 153 -14.72 -2.23 15.04
CA ILE A 153 -14.99 -3.63 15.32
C ILE A 153 -16.50 -3.74 15.58
N GLN A 154 -17.25 -4.25 14.60
CA GLN A 154 -18.63 -4.63 14.80
C GLN A 154 -18.65 -5.93 15.60
N TYR A 155 -19.02 -5.86 16.88
CA TYR A 155 -19.44 -7.04 17.62
C TYR A 155 -20.80 -7.45 17.06
N MET A 156 -20.86 -8.61 16.42
CA MET A 156 -22.10 -9.26 15.98
C MET A 156 -22.80 -9.90 17.18
#